data_AF-A0A8R1XSB5-F1
#
_entry.id   AF-A0A8R1XSB5-F1
#
_cell.length_a   1.000
_cell.length_b   1.000
_cell.length_c   1.000
_cell.angle_alpha   90.00
_cell.angle_beta   90.00
_cell.angle_gamma   90.00
#
_symmetry.space_group_name_H-M   'P 1'
#
loop_
_entity.id
_entity.type
_entity.pdbx_description
1 polymer ?
#
loop_
_entity_poly.entity_id
_entity_poly.type
_entity_poly.pdbx_seq_one_letter_code
_entity_poly.pdbx_strand_id
1 'polypeptide(L)'
;MISGISDEALFGMNCEGHRNELSEWSQCVIPNGDLADAISRFLKSVKTFGCKLPPRKAIKFGLNFLRNNSKSYLEHPLYKRITMQNCGKCSRRIRCCKRSKSFLAQAYESEACSDSDASCIFDPLSASELQELKEMYPDAVASQDGCDVSGYVTAELAILSKGPAYQYVEPLLCQILGTKIPAVNCMLYDNKCHCCCFSYTPQSDGYCHLNSNVSSLC
;
A
#
# COMPACT_ATOMS: atom_id res chain seq x y z
N MET A 1 -24.11 -13.78 13.48
CA MET A 1 -23.99 -12.40 12.98
C MET A 1 -22.53 -12.17 12.68
N ILE A 2 -22.15 -12.16 11.40
CA ILE A 2 -20.77 -11.90 11.00
C ILE A 2 -20.62 -10.38 11.09
N SER A 3 -20.13 -9.91 12.24
CA SER A 3 -19.70 -8.53 12.40
C SER A 3 -18.55 -8.32 11.43
N GLY A 4 -18.85 -7.61 10.33
CA GLY A 4 -17.85 -7.20 9.35
C GLY A 4 -16.72 -6.49 10.09
N ILE A 5 -15.53 -7.07 9.97
CA ILE A 5 -14.27 -6.52 10.42
C ILE A 5 -14.16 -5.15 9.75
N SER A 6 -14.42 -4.08 10.50
CA SER A 6 -14.06 -2.75 10.04
C SER A 6 -12.55 -2.68 10.13
N ASP A 7 -11.88 -2.58 8.98
CA ASP A 7 -10.47 -2.22 8.86
C ASP A 7 -10.20 -1.08 9.86
N GLU A 8 -9.40 -1.39 10.88
CA GLU A 8 -9.14 -0.55 12.05
C GLU A 8 -8.67 0.85 11.63
N ALA A 9 -9.10 1.86 12.40
CA ALA A 9 -8.76 3.26 12.16
C ALA A 9 -7.22 3.43 12.13
N LEU A 10 -6.67 3.69 10.94
CA LEU A 10 -5.22 3.68 10.71
C LEU A 10 -4.45 4.71 11.57
N PHE A 11 -5.10 5.79 12.02
CA PHE A 11 -4.55 6.80 12.93
C PHE A 11 -5.70 7.55 13.63
N GLY A 12 -5.66 7.79 14.94
CA GLY A 12 -6.59 8.72 15.63
C GLY A 12 -7.90 8.11 16.17
N MET A 13 -8.74 8.95 16.79
CA MET A 13 -9.96 8.52 17.51
C MET A 13 -10.94 7.77 16.59
N ASN A 14 -11.38 6.57 16.98
CA ASN A 14 -12.34 5.78 16.19
C ASN A 14 -13.66 6.55 15.91
N CYS A 15 -14.31 6.21 14.80
CA CYS A 15 -15.60 6.81 14.42
C CYS A 15 -16.80 5.90 14.74
N GLU A 16 -16.60 4.82 15.52
CA GLU A 16 -17.58 3.76 15.75
C GLU A 16 -18.92 4.28 16.32
N GLY A 17 -18.90 5.34 17.11
CA GLY A 17 -20.10 6.01 17.65
C GLY A 17 -20.62 7.21 16.86
N HIS A 18 -19.95 7.60 15.77
CA HIS A 18 -20.19 8.85 15.04
C HIS A 18 -20.22 8.62 13.53
N ARG A 19 -20.89 7.56 13.07
CA ARG A 19 -20.95 7.19 11.64
C ARG A 19 -21.50 8.31 10.74
N ASN A 20 -22.36 9.19 11.28
CA ASN A 20 -22.87 10.38 10.59
C ASN A 20 -21.80 11.45 10.32
N GLU A 21 -20.64 11.38 10.99
CA GLU A 21 -19.50 12.27 10.76
C GLU A 21 -18.45 11.69 9.81
N LEU A 22 -18.66 10.47 9.33
CA LEU A 22 -17.82 9.90 8.28
C LEU A 22 -18.04 10.66 6.97
N SER A 23 -16.95 10.89 6.24
CA SER A 23 -17.07 11.32 4.87
C SER A 23 -17.64 10.22 3.96
N GLU A 24 -18.03 10.62 2.76
CA GLU A 24 -18.15 9.68 1.65
C GLU A 24 -16.80 8.99 1.41
N TRP A 25 -16.89 7.81 0.79
CA TRP A 25 -15.72 7.09 0.32
C TRP A 25 -15.08 7.82 -0.85
N SER A 26 -13.75 7.84 -0.86
CA SER A 26 -12.98 8.30 -2.01
C SER A 26 -13.17 7.40 -3.21
N GLN A 27 -12.73 7.92 -4.36
CA GLN A 27 -12.48 7.05 -5.50
C GLN A 27 -11.40 6.02 -5.13
N CYS A 28 -11.51 4.85 -5.75
CA CYS A 28 -10.50 3.83 -5.67
C CYS A 28 -9.18 4.35 -6.23
N VAL A 29 -8.13 4.29 -5.42
CA VAL A 29 -6.77 4.66 -5.77
C VAL A 29 -6.00 3.37 -6.03
N ILE A 30 -5.56 3.22 -7.27
CA ILE A 30 -4.58 2.22 -7.66
C ILE A 30 -3.23 2.93 -7.67
N PRO A 31 -2.19 2.37 -7.05
CA PRO A 31 -0.83 2.84 -7.25
C PRO A 31 -0.44 2.57 -8.72
N ASN A 32 -0.72 3.52 -9.61
CA ASN A 32 -0.55 3.42 -11.08
C ASN A 32 0.92 3.39 -11.55
N GLY A 33 1.83 2.78 -10.79
CA GLY A 33 3.28 2.94 -10.98
C GLY A 33 3.79 4.34 -10.63
N ASP A 34 3.03 5.40 -10.85
CA ASP A 34 3.34 6.75 -10.37
C ASP A 34 2.68 7.03 -9.01
N LEU A 35 3.45 6.76 -7.96
CA LEU A 35 3.02 7.01 -6.58
C LEU A 35 2.77 8.49 -6.29
N ALA A 36 3.45 9.41 -6.98
CA ALA A 36 3.22 10.84 -6.80
C ALA A 36 1.86 11.25 -7.38
N ASP A 37 1.48 10.67 -8.53
CA ASP A 37 0.15 10.86 -9.11
C ASP A 37 -0.93 10.24 -8.21
N ALA A 38 -0.71 9.03 -7.69
CA ALA A 38 -1.63 8.37 -6.76
C ALA A 38 -1.89 9.24 -5.51
N ILE A 39 -0.83 9.75 -4.87
CA ILE A 39 -0.94 10.68 -3.74
C ILE A 39 -1.70 11.95 -4.14
N SER A 40 -1.36 12.54 -5.29
CA SER A 40 -1.97 13.81 -5.73
C SER A 40 -3.46 13.66 -6.01
N ARG A 41 -3.87 12.57 -6.68
CA ARG A 41 -5.29 12.25 -6.94
C ARG A 41 -6.05 12.02 -5.66
N PHE A 42 -5.48 11.23 -4.75
CA PHE A 42 -6.07 11.00 -3.44
C PHE A 42 -6.30 12.31 -2.69
N LEU A 43 -5.26 13.14 -2.55
CA LEU A 43 -5.34 14.39 -1.80
C LEU A 43 -6.40 15.32 -2.39
N LYS A 44 -6.56 15.31 -3.72
CA LYS A 44 -7.61 16.05 -4.41
C LYS A 44 -9.01 15.51 -4.09
N SER A 45 -9.18 14.19 -4.08
CA SER A 45 -10.46 13.53 -3.77
C SER A 45 -10.89 13.76 -2.31
N VAL A 46 -9.97 13.62 -1.35
CA VAL A 46 -10.35 13.69 0.08
C VAL A 46 -10.51 15.13 0.58
N LYS A 47 -9.89 16.10 -0.10
CA LYS A 47 -10.05 17.52 0.20
C LYS A 47 -11.50 17.99 0.07
N THR A 48 -12.24 17.50 -0.93
CA THR A 48 -13.65 17.88 -1.15
C THR A 48 -14.57 17.27 -0.10
N PHE A 49 -14.14 16.23 0.60
CA PHE A 49 -14.94 15.56 1.62
C PHE A 49 -14.81 16.16 3.02
N GLY A 50 -13.99 17.20 3.19
CA GLY A 50 -13.76 17.83 4.50
C GLY A 50 -12.73 17.11 5.37
N CYS A 51 -11.99 16.13 4.80
CA CYS A 51 -10.85 15.54 5.47
C CYS A 51 -9.75 16.57 5.67
N LYS A 52 -9.13 16.56 6.85
CA LYS A 52 -7.89 17.28 7.08
C LYS A 52 -6.82 16.65 6.20
N LEU A 53 -5.88 17.48 5.77
CA LEU A 53 -4.76 17.03 4.98
C LEU A 53 -3.49 17.11 5.84
N PRO A 54 -2.49 16.28 5.53
CA PRO A 54 -1.17 16.44 6.12
C PRO A 54 -0.64 17.87 5.89
N PRO A 55 0.31 18.35 6.72
CA PRO A 55 0.90 19.67 6.54
C PRO A 55 1.43 19.85 5.10
N ARG A 56 1.14 20.98 4.47
CA ARG A 56 1.56 21.26 3.07
C ARG A 56 3.06 21.05 2.84
N LYS A 57 3.89 21.34 3.85
CA LYS A 57 5.34 21.10 3.81
C LYS A 57 5.66 19.60 3.66
N ALA A 58 4.99 18.73 4.41
CA ALA A 58 5.17 17.28 4.34
C ALA A 58 4.74 16.75 2.96
N ILE A 59 3.57 17.17 2.47
CA ILE A 59 3.08 16.82 1.13
C ILE A 59 4.10 17.25 0.05
N LYS A 60 4.58 18.50 0.11
CA LYS A 60 5.56 19.02 -0.87
C LYS A 60 6.87 18.24 -0.83
N PHE A 61 7.38 17.92 0.36
CA PHE A 61 8.59 17.11 0.51
C PHE A 61 8.39 15.73 -0.09
N GLY A 62 7.28 15.05 0.25
CA GLY A 62 7.04 13.71 -0.24
C GLY A 62 6.85 13.64 -1.75
N LEU A 63 6.07 14.57 -2.33
CA LEU A 63 5.90 14.64 -3.79
C LEU A 63 7.20 14.98 -4.51
N ASN A 64 8.03 15.88 -3.98
CA ASN A 64 9.33 16.19 -4.57
C ASN A 64 10.27 14.99 -4.50
N PHE A 65 10.29 14.26 -3.38
CA PHE A 65 11.09 13.06 -3.25
C PHE A 65 10.68 12.02 -4.29
N LEU A 66 9.38 11.72 -4.40
CA LEU A 66 8.87 10.76 -5.38
C LEU A 66 9.19 11.20 -6.82
N ARG A 67 9.05 12.48 -7.17
CA ARG A 67 9.37 12.97 -8.53
C ARG A 67 10.85 12.87 -8.87
N ASN A 68 11.72 13.12 -7.90
CA ASN A 68 13.17 13.09 -8.12
C ASN A 68 13.72 11.65 -8.17
N ASN A 69 12.99 10.69 -7.58
CA ASN A 69 13.41 9.30 -7.48
C ASN A 69 12.47 8.33 -8.21
N SER A 70 11.48 8.82 -8.97
CA SER A 70 10.42 7.98 -9.55
C SER A 70 10.97 6.94 -10.51
N LYS A 71 12.00 7.28 -11.29
CA LYS A 71 12.70 6.33 -12.16
C LYS A 71 13.36 5.22 -11.35
N SER A 72 14.15 5.57 -10.33
CA SER A 72 14.77 4.58 -9.45
C SER A 72 13.72 3.72 -8.75
N TYR A 73 12.59 4.30 -8.32
CA TYR A 73 11.52 3.56 -7.68
C TYR A 73 10.83 2.59 -8.65
N LEU A 74 10.51 3.01 -9.87
CA LEU A 74 9.79 2.19 -10.84
C LEU A 74 10.64 1.10 -11.49
N GLU A 75 11.93 1.37 -11.67
CA GLU A 75 12.86 0.40 -12.25
C GLU A 75 13.34 -0.61 -11.21
N HIS A 76 13.20 -0.30 -9.91
CA HIS A 76 13.60 -1.18 -8.82
C HIS A 76 12.81 -2.51 -8.85
N PRO A 77 13.49 -3.68 -8.79
CA PRO A 77 12.84 -4.98 -9.01
C PRO A 77 11.64 -5.25 -8.09
N LEU A 78 11.67 -4.77 -6.84
CA LEU A 78 10.56 -4.93 -5.89
C LEU A 78 9.28 -4.16 -6.28
N TYR A 79 9.44 -3.01 -6.95
CA TYR A 79 8.31 -2.12 -7.27
C TYR A 79 7.68 -2.43 -8.63
N LYS A 80 8.35 -3.20 -9.50
CA LYS A 80 7.75 -3.74 -10.73
C LYS A 80 6.50 -4.59 -10.48
N ARG A 81 6.31 -5.06 -9.25
CA ARG A 81 5.14 -5.83 -8.79
C ARG A 81 3.95 -4.96 -8.40
N ILE A 82 4.09 -3.64 -8.48
CA ILE A 82 2.98 -2.72 -8.29
C ILE A 82 2.26 -2.62 -9.62
N THR A 83 1.10 -3.29 -9.67
CA THR A 83 0.27 -3.35 -10.87
C THR A 83 -0.26 -1.97 -11.26
N MET A 84 -0.36 -1.72 -12.57
CA MET A 84 -1.15 -0.61 -13.11
C MET A 84 -2.62 -1.00 -13.31
N GLN A 85 -2.97 -2.27 -13.10
CA GLN A 85 -4.29 -2.83 -13.30
C GLN A 85 -5.02 -3.03 -11.97
N ASN A 86 -6.34 -3.09 -12.02
CA ASN A 86 -7.15 -3.33 -10.83
C ASN A 86 -7.15 -4.82 -10.45
N CYS A 87 -6.15 -5.26 -9.71
CA CYS A 87 -6.02 -6.64 -9.23
C CYS A 87 -5.43 -6.69 -7.82
N GLY A 88 -5.38 -7.88 -7.24
CA GLY A 88 -4.63 -8.17 -6.03
C GLY A 88 -5.24 -7.60 -4.75
N LYS A 89 -6.47 -7.07 -4.77
CA LYS A 89 -7.01 -6.21 -3.70
C LYS A 89 -6.13 -4.99 -3.39
N CYS A 90 -5.32 -4.55 -4.35
CA CYS A 90 -4.37 -3.45 -4.18
C CYS A 90 -5.02 -2.07 -4.27
N SER A 91 -6.19 -2.00 -4.90
CA SER A 91 -6.96 -0.77 -5.03
C SER A 91 -7.69 -0.46 -3.73
N ARG A 92 -7.49 0.75 -3.21
CA ARG A 92 -8.04 1.16 -1.92
C ARG A 92 -8.84 2.43 -2.06
N ARG A 93 -9.91 2.53 -1.29
CA ARG A 93 -10.62 3.77 -1.05
C ARG A 93 -10.62 4.07 0.44
N ILE A 94 -10.70 5.35 0.76
CA ILE A 94 -10.69 5.79 2.15
C ILE A 94 -11.85 6.70 2.46
N ARG A 95 -12.10 6.90 3.75
CA ARG A 95 -12.93 7.99 4.25
C ARG A 95 -12.38 8.45 5.58
N CYS A 96 -12.76 9.65 6.01
CA CYS A 96 -12.28 10.22 7.26
C CYS A 96 -13.42 10.53 8.23
N CYS A 97 -13.11 10.50 9.52
CA CYS A 97 -14.00 10.96 10.57
C CYS A 97 -13.82 12.48 10.76
N LYS A 98 -14.86 13.27 10.50
CA LYS A 98 -14.77 14.75 10.49
C LYS A 98 -14.64 15.40 11.88
N ARG A 99 -14.69 14.60 12.96
CA ARG A 99 -14.60 15.08 14.37
C ARG A 99 -13.32 15.82 14.69
N SER A 100 -12.20 15.38 14.12
CA SER A 100 -10.91 15.89 14.55
C SER A 100 -10.59 17.27 13.98
N LYS A 101 -10.04 18.14 14.85
CA LYS A 101 -9.53 19.46 14.46
C LYS A 101 -8.13 19.39 13.83
N SER A 102 -7.39 18.30 14.02
CA SER A 102 -6.03 18.13 13.49
C SER A 102 -5.92 16.87 12.64
N PHE A 103 -5.00 16.90 11.69
CA PHE A 103 -4.69 15.74 10.84
C PHE A 103 -4.23 14.52 11.66
N LEU A 104 -3.35 14.72 12.64
CA LEU A 104 -2.81 13.63 13.46
C LEU A 104 -3.87 12.92 14.31
N ALA A 105 -4.95 13.62 14.70
CA ALA A 105 -6.02 13.03 15.51
C ALA A 105 -7.23 12.57 14.67
N GLN A 106 -7.19 12.78 13.34
CA GLN A 106 -8.29 12.39 12.46
C GLN A 106 -8.20 10.90 12.12
N ALA A 107 -9.24 10.15 12.48
CA ALA A 107 -9.45 8.80 11.97
C ALA A 107 -9.67 8.77 10.47
N TYR A 108 -8.97 7.83 9.85
CA TYR A 108 -9.23 7.36 8.50
C TYR A 108 -9.61 5.90 8.55
N GLU A 109 -10.67 5.57 7.82
CA GLU A 109 -11.01 4.20 7.47
C GLU A 109 -10.56 3.97 6.04
N SER A 110 -10.05 2.78 5.75
CA SER A 110 -9.69 2.38 4.41
C SER A 110 -10.26 1.00 4.13
N GLU A 111 -10.65 0.73 2.89
CA GLU A 111 -11.12 -0.59 2.47
C GLU A 111 -10.69 -0.92 1.04
N ALA A 112 -10.63 -2.21 0.72
CA ALA A 112 -10.28 -2.69 -0.61
C ALA A 112 -11.47 -2.50 -1.55
N CYS A 113 -11.19 -2.07 -2.77
CA CYS A 113 -12.22 -1.89 -3.77
C CYS A 113 -12.74 -3.25 -4.26
N SER A 114 -14.05 -3.33 -4.49
CA SER A 114 -14.79 -4.56 -4.83
C SER A 114 -14.35 -5.22 -6.13
N ASP A 115 -13.71 -4.47 -7.03
CA ASP A 115 -13.50 -4.91 -8.41
C ASP A 115 -12.06 -5.41 -8.64
N SER A 116 -11.39 -5.90 -7.59
CA SER A 116 -9.96 -6.24 -7.60
C SER A 116 -9.64 -7.59 -6.95
N ASP A 117 -10.61 -8.51 -6.94
CA ASP A 117 -10.54 -9.78 -6.20
C ASP A 117 -9.57 -10.78 -6.81
N ALA A 118 -9.38 -10.72 -8.13
CA ALA A 118 -8.44 -11.57 -8.83
C ALA A 118 -6.99 -11.18 -8.44
N SER A 119 -6.15 -12.18 -8.19
CA SER A 119 -4.72 -11.97 -7.96
C SER A 119 -4.04 -11.28 -9.15
N CYS A 120 -3.05 -10.45 -8.87
CA CYS A 120 -2.19 -9.91 -9.90
C CYS A 120 -1.22 -10.99 -10.38
N ILE A 121 -1.05 -11.12 -11.68
CA ILE A 121 -0.17 -12.13 -12.28
C ILE A 121 1.08 -11.46 -12.81
N PHE A 122 2.23 -11.90 -12.32
CA PHE A 122 3.54 -11.43 -12.75
C PHE A 122 4.44 -12.59 -13.16
N ASP A 123 5.45 -12.28 -13.96
CA ASP A 123 6.58 -13.17 -14.14
C ASP A 123 7.44 -13.21 -12.86
N PRO A 124 7.98 -14.38 -12.50
CA PRO A 124 9.03 -14.45 -11.49
C PRO A 124 10.21 -13.55 -11.85
N LEU A 125 10.87 -13.00 -10.83
CA LEU A 125 12.09 -12.22 -11.04
C LEU A 125 13.14 -13.05 -11.76
N SER A 126 13.78 -12.44 -12.74
CA SER A 126 14.88 -13.04 -13.46
C SER A 126 16.08 -13.26 -12.54
N ALA A 127 16.98 -14.16 -12.93
CA ALA A 127 18.22 -14.42 -12.18
C ALA A 127 19.07 -13.14 -12.00
N SER A 128 19.08 -12.24 -13.00
CA SER A 128 19.77 -10.95 -12.89
C SER A 128 19.13 -10.02 -11.87
N GLU A 129 17.80 -9.96 -11.80
CA GLU A 129 17.09 -9.12 -10.83
C GLU A 129 17.26 -9.66 -9.40
N LEU A 130 17.24 -11.00 -9.23
CA LEU A 130 17.52 -11.61 -7.94
C LEU A 130 18.96 -11.35 -7.48
N GLN A 131 19.92 -11.38 -8.40
CA GLN A 131 21.31 -11.05 -8.09
C GLN A 131 21.47 -9.57 -7.68
N GLU A 132 20.83 -8.66 -8.41
CA GLU A 132 20.82 -7.23 -8.08
C GLU A 132 20.23 -6.98 -6.68
N LEU A 133 19.09 -7.61 -6.37
CA LEU A 133 18.47 -7.51 -5.03
C LEU A 133 19.37 -8.08 -3.93
N LYS A 134 20.07 -9.19 -4.21
CA LYS A 134 21.00 -9.79 -3.24
C LYS A 134 22.22 -8.91 -2.97
N GLU A 135 22.69 -8.18 -3.97
CA GLU A 135 23.79 -7.20 -3.81
C GLU A 135 23.33 -5.99 -3.00
N MET A 136 22.10 -5.51 -3.21
CA MET A 136 21.51 -4.40 -2.45
C MET A 136 21.17 -4.77 -1.00
N TYR A 137 20.67 -6.00 -0.78
CA TYR A 137 20.20 -6.47 0.52
C TYR A 137 20.86 -7.82 0.88
N PRO A 138 22.16 -7.82 1.23
CA PRO A 138 22.91 -9.07 1.46
C PRO A 138 22.37 -9.91 2.62
N ASP A 139 21.71 -9.28 3.59
CA ASP A 139 21.17 -9.94 4.77
C ASP A 139 19.71 -10.41 4.60
N ALA A 140 19.08 -10.15 3.44
CA ALA A 140 17.70 -10.54 3.19
C ALA A 140 17.57 -12.05 2.95
N VAL A 141 16.66 -12.70 3.68
CA VAL A 141 16.30 -14.10 3.43
C VAL A 141 15.32 -14.15 2.25
N ALA A 142 15.80 -14.60 1.10
CA ALA A 142 15.02 -14.61 -0.14
C ALA A 142 14.62 -16.03 -0.56
N SER A 143 13.39 -16.16 -1.09
CA SER A 143 12.98 -17.36 -1.80
C SER A 143 13.70 -17.45 -3.15
N GLN A 144 14.09 -18.67 -3.53
CA GLN A 144 14.72 -18.93 -4.83
C GLN A 144 13.71 -19.00 -5.99
N ASP A 145 12.41 -19.03 -5.69
CA ASP A 145 11.36 -19.14 -6.72
C ASP A 145 11.17 -17.85 -7.53
N GLY A 146 11.80 -16.75 -7.12
CA GLY A 146 11.65 -15.45 -7.77
C GLY A 146 10.26 -14.84 -7.61
N CYS A 147 9.36 -15.43 -6.79
CA CYS A 147 8.03 -14.89 -6.51
C CYS A 147 7.93 -14.30 -5.12
N ASP A 148 8.40 -15.00 -4.09
CA ASP A 148 8.38 -14.46 -2.73
C ASP A 148 9.58 -13.53 -2.51
N VAL A 149 9.27 -12.24 -2.38
CA VAL A 149 10.23 -11.15 -2.15
C VAL A 149 10.08 -10.53 -0.77
N SER A 150 9.32 -11.15 0.14
CA SER A 150 9.01 -10.62 1.46
C SER A 150 10.25 -10.25 2.28
N GLY A 151 11.32 -11.04 2.19
CA GLY A 151 12.61 -10.73 2.83
C GLY A 151 13.26 -9.45 2.31
N TYR A 152 13.28 -9.26 0.99
CA TYR A 152 13.81 -8.04 0.38
C TYR A 152 12.94 -6.82 0.70
N VAL A 153 11.62 -6.97 0.70
CA VAL A 153 10.69 -5.91 1.12
C VAL A 153 10.94 -5.52 2.57
N THR A 154 11.13 -6.50 3.46
CA THR A 154 11.43 -6.25 4.87
C THR A 154 12.76 -5.49 5.03
N ALA A 155 13.80 -5.87 4.30
CA ALA A 155 15.09 -5.19 4.31
C ALA A 155 14.99 -3.75 3.78
N GLU A 156 14.29 -3.55 2.65
CA GLU A 156 14.06 -2.22 2.08
C GLU A 156 13.29 -1.32 3.04
N LEU A 157 12.21 -1.82 3.65
CA LEU A 157 11.44 -1.07 4.64
C LEU A 157 12.28 -0.71 5.87
N ALA A 158 13.22 -1.57 6.28
CA ALA A 158 14.14 -1.30 7.37
C ALA A 158 15.15 -0.19 7.03
N ILE A 159 15.69 -0.16 5.80
CA ILE A 159 16.58 0.92 5.33
C ILE A 159 15.79 2.23 5.24
N LEU A 160 14.63 2.19 4.59
CA LEU A 160 13.79 3.37 4.41
C LEU A 160 13.42 3.96 5.78
N SER A 161 13.13 3.15 6.81
CA SER A 161 12.71 3.59 8.14
C SER A 161 13.60 4.65 8.83
N LYS A 162 14.84 4.81 8.38
CA LYS A 162 15.83 5.75 8.95
C LYS A 162 15.94 7.06 8.17
N GLY A 163 15.30 7.18 7.01
CA GLY A 163 15.41 8.34 6.12
C GLY A 163 14.25 9.35 6.24
N PRO A 164 14.46 10.61 5.83
CA PRO A 164 13.39 11.61 5.74
C PRO A 164 12.28 11.19 4.76
N ALA A 165 12.62 10.38 3.75
CA ALA A 165 11.63 9.77 2.86
C ALA A 165 10.61 8.94 3.65
N TYR A 166 11.05 8.10 4.57
CA TYR A 166 10.12 7.31 5.37
C TYR A 166 9.42 8.14 6.45
N GLN A 167 10.05 9.16 7.02
CA GLN A 167 9.36 10.02 7.98
C GLN A 167 8.17 10.77 7.37
N TYR A 168 8.19 11.07 6.06
CA TYR A 168 7.20 11.94 5.45
C TYR A 168 6.42 11.33 4.28
N VAL A 169 6.95 10.32 3.56
CA VAL A 169 6.30 9.68 2.41
C VAL A 169 5.55 8.43 2.84
N GLU A 170 6.21 7.52 3.56
CA GLU A 170 5.60 6.24 3.95
C GLU A 170 4.35 6.42 4.81
N PRO A 171 4.29 7.30 5.83
CA PRO A 171 3.06 7.59 6.55
C PRO A 171 1.93 8.11 5.66
N LEU A 172 2.28 8.88 4.61
CA LEU A 172 1.30 9.33 3.62
C LEU A 172 0.82 8.15 2.79
N LEU A 173 1.73 7.31 2.28
CA LEU A 173 1.39 6.15 1.48
C LEU A 173 0.60 5.10 2.29
N CYS A 174 1.01 4.77 3.51
CA CYS A 174 0.28 3.90 4.44
C CYS A 174 -1.14 4.43 4.66
N GLN A 175 -1.32 5.73 4.90
CA GLN A 175 -2.67 6.30 5.06
C GLN A 175 -3.51 6.29 3.78
N ILE A 176 -2.87 6.45 2.62
CA ILE A 176 -3.55 6.57 1.33
C ILE A 176 -3.93 5.20 0.77
N LEU A 177 -3.00 4.27 0.87
CA LEU A 177 -3.04 2.94 0.28
C LEU A 177 -3.32 1.86 1.31
N GLY A 178 -3.43 2.18 2.60
CA GLY A 178 -3.60 1.19 3.66
C GLY A 178 -2.45 0.19 3.78
N THR A 179 -1.31 0.45 3.13
CA THR A 179 -0.16 -0.46 3.11
C THR A 179 1.14 0.29 2.86
N LYS A 180 2.24 -0.31 3.34
CA LYS A 180 3.61 0.07 2.99
C LYS A 180 3.93 -0.45 1.59
N ILE A 181 4.73 0.28 0.82
CA ILE A 181 5.12 -0.15 -0.53
C ILE A 181 6.52 -0.76 -0.50
N PRO A 182 6.81 -1.89 -1.18
CA PRO A 182 5.92 -2.71 -2.01
C PRO A 182 5.44 -3.98 -1.28
N ALA A 183 4.76 -3.84 -0.15
CA ALA A 183 4.28 -5.00 0.61
C ALA A 183 3.15 -5.72 -0.15
N VAL A 184 3.53 -6.77 -0.88
CA VAL A 184 2.64 -7.71 -1.56
C VAL A 184 2.96 -9.14 -1.14
N ASN A 185 1.92 -9.94 -0.96
CA ASN A 185 2.03 -11.37 -0.72
C ASN A 185 1.95 -12.09 -2.05
N CYS A 186 3.02 -12.74 -2.46
CA CYS A 186 3.10 -13.43 -3.73
C CYS A 186 3.36 -14.93 -3.52
N MET A 187 2.73 -15.77 -4.34
CA MET A 187 2.99 -17.21 -4.41
C MET A 187 3.14 -17.66 -5.85
N LEU A 188 3.97 -18.69 -6.06
CA LEU A 188 4.14 -19.32 -7.35
C LEU A 188 3.02 -20.35 -7.60
N TYR A 189 2.18 -20.10 -8.60
CA TYR A 189 1.27 -21.09 -9.17
C TYR A 189 1.49 -21.16 -10.67
N ASP A 190 1.58 -22.37 -11.23
CA ASP A 190 1.74 -22.60 -12.68
C ASP A 190 2.84 -21.75 -13.35
N ASN A 191 4.01 -21.64 -12.69
CA ASN A 191 5.16 -20.82 -13.13
C ASN A 191 4.91 -19.31 -13.21
N LYS A 192 3.86 -18.80 -12.56
CA LYS A 192 3.56 -17.38 -12.44
C LYS A 192 3.44 -16.96 -10.99
N CYS A 193 3.84 -15.71 -10.71
CA CYS A 193 3.61 -15.13 -9.40
C CYS A 193 2.20 -14.57 -9.35
N HIS A 194 1.37 -15.19 -8.52
CA HIS A 194 0.10 -14.62 -8.12
C HIS A 194 0.35 -13.75 -6.90
N CYS A 195 -0.06 -12.49 -6.94
CA CYS A 195 0.22 -11.50 -5.90
C CYS A 195 -1.06 -10.81 -5.43
N CYS A 196 -1.15 -10.60 -4.12
CA CYS A 196 -2.19 -9.83 -3.46
C CYS A 196 -1.56 -8.79 -2.52
N CYS A 197 -2.18 -7.63 -2.40
CA CYS A 197 -1.80 -6.60 -1.44
C CYS A 197 -2.27 -6.91 -0.02
N PHE A 198 -1.88 -6.03 0.91
CA PHE A 198 -2.02 -6.17 2.36
C PHE A 198 -3.32 -6.82 2.85
N SER A 199 -3.18 -7.67 3.86
CA SER A 199 -4.23 -8.53 4.44
C SER A 199 -4.81 -9.57 3.49
N TYR A 200 -4.36 -9.69 2.24
CA TYR A 200 -4.81 -10.74 1.32
C TYR A 200 -3.68 -11.64 0.86
N THR A 201 -4.02 -12.89 0.60
CA THR A 201 -3.09 -13.92 0.16
C THR A 201 -3.66 -14.62 -1.08
N PRO A 202 -2.85 -14.80 -2.14
CA PRO A 202 -3.29 -15.48 -3.35
C PRO A 202 -3.57 -16.96 -3.09
N GLN A 203 -4.73 -17.44 -3.53
CA GLN A 203 -5.09 -18.85 -3.50
C GLN A 203 -4.95 -19.48 -4.89
N SER A 204 -4.92 -20.81 -4.95
CA SER A 204 -4.82 -21.56 -6.20
C SER A 204 -6.02 -21.41 -7.13
N ASP A 205 -7.12 -20.83 -6.65
CA ASP A 205 -8.29 -20.45 -7.46
C ASP A 205 -8.05 -19.17 -8.29
N GLY A 206 -6.91 -18.50 -8.09
CA GLY A 206 -6.55 -17.25 -8.75
C GLY A 206 -7.07 -15.99 -8.06
N TYR A 207 -7.72 -16.10 -6.90
CA TYR A 207 -8.29 -14.97 -6.16
C TYR A 207 -7.52 -14.66 -4.87
N CYS A 208 -7.75 -13.44 -4.37
CA CYS A 208 -7.17 -12.92 -3.14
C CYS A 208 -8.11 -13.13 -1.97
N HIS A 209 -7.69 -13.93 -1.00
CA HIS A 209 -8.47 -14.24 0.20
C HIS A 209 -7.87 -13.54 1.42
N LEU A 210 -8.73 -13.12 2.35
CA LEU A 210 -8.29 -12.43 3.55
C LEU A 210 -7.38 -13.37 4.37
N ASN A 211 -6.21 -12.88 4.73
CA ASN A 211 -5.24 -13.61 5.51
C ASN A 211 -5.66 -13.61 6.97
N SER A 212 -5.87 -14.79 7.56
CA SER A 212 -6.40 -14.97 8.92
C SER A 212 -5.52 -14.38 10.03
N ASN A 213 -4.28 -14.00 9.72
CA ASN A 213 -3.25 -13.67 10.70
C ASN A 213 -2.68 -12.23 10.61
N VAL A 214 -3.35 -11.29 9.92
CA VAL A 214 -2.79 -9.94 9.74
C VAL A 214 -3.41 -8.94 10.71
N SER A 215 -2.62 -8.51 11.71
CA SER A 215 -2.79 -7.25 12.43
C SER A 215 -2.28 -6.10 11.57
N SER A 216 -2.99 -4.97 11.49
CA SER A 216 -2.56 -3.81 10.69
C SER A 216 -1.17 -3.34 11.11
N LEU A 217 -0.24 -3.22 10.16
CA LEU A 217 1.15 -2.76 10.38
C LEU A 217 1.41 -1.33 9.86
N CYS A 218 0.32 -0.61 9.61
CA CYS A 218 0.25 0.84 9.79
C CYS A 218 -0.35 1.07 11.20
#